data_AF-A0A535CHS8-F1
#
_entry.id   AF-A0A535CHS8-F1
#
_cell.length_a   1.000
_cell.length_b   1.000
_cell.length_c   1.000
_cell.angle_alpha   90.00
_cell.angle_beta   90.00
_cell.angle_gamma   90.00
#
_symmetry.space_group_name_H-M   'P 1'
#
loop_
_entity.id
_entity.type
_entity.pdbx_description
1 polymer ?
#
loop_
_entity_poly.entity_id
_entity_poly.type
_entity_poly.pdbx_seq_one_letter_code
_entity_poly.pdbx_strand_id
1 'polypeptide(L)'
;MHKLRASKWFLAIGCFVLLLTTCSFANHVVGPAPPTTSLPLGTTFRSYRAPFNVNAAAWSPGGKQLALGEDDGTVEVLDTVKGTIDFSVLGHRNRVWAVAWSPDSKRLASASWDQTVNVWDAARGKRLLTYRGHTDLVLAVAWSPDGKRIASSSSDNTVQVWDATSGKLDYTYRGNSGTVSAVAWSPDGKRIASGCFDHTVRVWDATTGQHTLTYYNGVDMKRMLAEKGGCLRELWESLVSHVTKLLEEGKAAGELNSSIPTKVMLFSFFSLFSPKSYDHLLLGEDLSHEDLVKYLWRIYFNGIANHETT
;
A
#
# COMPACT_ATOMS: atom_id res chain seq x y z
N MET A 1 -1.68 -33.03 10.59
CA MET A 1 -2.18 -32.99 9.19
C MET A 1 -3.10 -31.79 8.97
N HIS A 2 -2.58 -30.56 9.05
CA HIS A 2 -3.32 -29.33 8.67
C HIS A 2 -2.33 -28.18 8.42
N LYS A 3 -1.58 -28.21 7.32
CA LYS A 3 -0.96 -27.02 6.71
C LYS A 3 -0.69 -27.33 5.25
N LEU A 4 -1.60 -26.94 4.36
CA LEU A 4 -1.40 -26.79 2.90
C LEU A 4 -2.74 -26.41 2.23
N ARG A 5 -3.32 -25.24 2.56
CA ARG A 5 -4.46 -24.65 1.82
C ARG A 5 -4.46 -23.12 1.73
N ALA A 6 -3.31 -22.47 1.90
CA ALA A 6 -3.20 -21.01 1.76
C ALA A 6 -2.66 -20.54 0.39
N SER A 7 -2.07 -21.42 -0.44
CA SER A 7 -1.35 -21.00 -1.66
C SER A 7 -2.24 -20.69 -2.88
N LYS A 8 -3.55 -20.96 -2.82
CA LYS A 8 -4.46 -20.77 -3.97
C LYS A 8 -5.16 -19.40 -4.04
N TRP A 9 -5.08 -18.60 -2.97
CA TRP A 9 -5.67 -17.25 -2.95
C TRP A 9 -4.67 -16.13 -3.29
N PHE A 10 -3.36 -16.43 -3.31
CA PHE A 10 -2.30 -15.46 -3.64
C PHE A 10 -2.23 -15.08 -5.14
N LEU A 11 -2.88 -15.85 -6.03
CA LEU A 11 -2.72 -15.69 -7.48
C LEU A 11 -3.70 -14.66 -8.12
N ALA A 12 -4.82 -14.33 -7.47
CA ALA A 12 -5.93 -13.67 -8.15
C ALA A 12 -6.03 -12.15 -7.90
N ILE A 13 -5.55 -11.64 -6.76
CA ILE A 13 -5.84 -10.26 -6.33
C ILE A 13 -4.73 -9.28 -6.75
N GLY A 14 -3.47 -9.73 -6.84
CA GLY A 14 -2.34 -8.90 -7.28
C GLY A 14 -2.37 -8.53 -8.76
N CYS A 15 -3.04 -9.34 -9.60
CA CYS A 15 -3.13 -9.10 -11.05
C CYS A 15 -4.14 -7.97 -11.41
N PHE A 16 -5.14 -7.73 -10.56
CA PHE A 16 -6.23 -6.79 -10.87
C PHE A 16 -5.85 -5.31 -10.65
N VAL A 17 -4.87 -5.01 -9.80
CA VAL A 17 -4.46 -3.64 -9.51
C VAL A 17 -3.52 -3.06 -10.58
N LEU A 18 -2.82 -3.92 -11.34
CA LEU A 18 -1.92 -3.50 -12.42
C LEU A 18 -2.65 -3.16 -13.74
N LEU A 19 -3.89 -3.62 -13.91
CA LEU A 19 -4.69 -3.35 -15.11
C LEU A 19 -5.39 -1.99 -15.08
N LEU A 20 -5.59 -1.37 -13.90
CA LEU A 20 -6.38 -0.14 -13.77
C LEU A 20 -5.56 1.17 -13.85
N THR A 21 -4.23 1.11 -13.88
CA THR A 21 -3.38 2.30 -13.98
C THR A 21 -2.98 2.68 -15.41
N THR A 22 -3.39 1.91 -16.43
CA THR A 22 -3.08 2.21 -17.84
C THR A 22 -4.21 2.84 -18.65
N CYS A 23 -5.39 3.06 -18.06
CA CYS A 23 -6.39 3.94 -18.67
C CYS A 23 -6.05 5.40 -18.37
N SER A 24 -4.99 5.90 -19.02
CA SER A 24 -4.83 7.34 -19.20
C SER A 24 -5.94 7.81 -20.16
N PHE A 25 -6.78 8.73 -19.70
CA PHE A 25 -7.69 9.46 -20.57
C PHE A 25 -6.86 10.23 -21.61
N ALA A 26 -6.72 9.63 -22.79
CA ALA A 26 -6.21 10.32 -23.96
C ALA A 26 -7.26 11.34 -24.39
N ASN A 27 -6.99 12.63 -24.17
CA ASN A 27 -7.64 13.68 -24.94
C ASN A 27 -7.44 13.36 -26.42
N HIS A 28 -8.54 13.24 -27.16
CA HIS A 28 -8.55 12.98 -28.60
C HIS A 28 -7.75 14.04 -29.37
N VAL A 29 -6.48 13.74 -29.65
CA VAL A 29 -5.77 14.30 -30.79
C VAL A 29 -5.67 13.17 -31.79
N VAL A 30 -6.40 13.30 -32.90
CA VAL A 30 -6.38 12.33 -34.00
C VAL A 30 -5.00 12.39 -34.66
N GLY A 31 -4.07 11.57 -34.16
CA GLY A 31 -2.82 11.24 -34.86
C GLY A 31 -3.08 10.23 -35.98
N PRO A 32 -2.19 10.13 -36.98
CA PRO A 32 -2.35 9.19 -38.09
C PRO A 32 -2.40 7.75 -37.56
N ALA A 33 -3.21 6.91 -38.23
CA ALA A 33 -3.47 5.52 -37.86
C ALA A 33 -2.17 4.73 -37.60
N PRO A 34 -2.15 3.83 -36.60
CA PRO A 34 -0.98 2.99 -36.33
C PRO A 34 -0.64 2.13 -37.55
N PRO A 35 0.65 1.89 -37.84
CA PRO A 35 1.07 1.12 -39.00
C PRO A 35 0.54 -0.33 -38.93
N THR A 36 -0.04 -0.77 -40.05
CA THR A 36 -0.79 -2.02 -40.24
C THR A 36 0.08 -3.28 -40.38
N THR A 37 1.11 -3.43 -39.55
CA THR A 37 1.86 -4.69 -39.41
C THR A 37 1.72 -5.18 -37.98
N SER A 38 0.51 -5.56 -37.60
CA SER A 38 0.26 -6.28 -36.35
C SER A 38 0.45 -7.77 -36.58
N LEU A 39 1.10 -8.45 -35.64
CA LEU A 39 1.16 -9.91 -35.62
C LEU A 39 -0.25 -10.53 -35.68
N PRO A 40 -0.39 -11.75 -36.23
CA PRO A 40 -1.67 -12.45 -36.24
C PRO A 40 -2.29 -12.54 -34.84
N LEU A 41 -3.61 -12.38 -34.76
CA LEU A 41 -4.35 -12.59 -33.52
C LEU A 41 -4.10 -14.04 -33.02
N GLY A 42 -3.72 -14.18 -31.75
CA GLY A 42 -3.38 -15.48 -31.16
C GLY A 42 -1.89 -15.87 -31.26
N THR A 43 -1.01 -14.97 -31.71
CA THR A 43 0.44 -15.20 -31.66
C THR A 43 0.89 -15.45 -30.22
N THR A 44 1.51 -16.62 -29.98
CA THR A 44 2.01 -17.02 -28.67
C THR A 44 3.52 -16.90 -28.64
N PHE A 45 4.04 -16.08 -27.72
CA PHE A 45 5.47 -16.01 -27.42
C PHE A 45 5.81 -16.95 -26.27
N ARG A 46 6.86 -17.74 -26.43
CA ARG A 46 7.44 -18.55 -25.34
C ARG A 46 8.82 -17.97 -25.02
N SER A 47 9.12 -17.88 -23.72
CA SER A 47 10.45 -17.50 -23.23
C SER A 47 11.53 -18.33 -23.91
N TYR A 48 12.65 -17.68 -24.23
CA TYR A 48 13.73 -18.28 -25.00
C TYR A 48 14.60 -19.24 -24.19
N ARG A 49 14.73 -19.06 -22.86
CA ARG A 49 15.72 -19.81 -22.06
C ARG A 49 15.20 -21.11 -21.46
N ALA A 50 13.96 -21.15 -20.97
CA ALA A 50 13.32 -22.35 -20.42
C ALA A 50 11.85 -22.06 -20.08
N PRO A 51 11.02 -23.07 -19.72
CA PRO A 51 9.64 -22.84 -19.28
C PRO A 51 9.63 -22.32 -17.83
N PHE A 52 10.13 -21.10 -17.61
CA PHE A 52 9.97 -20.39 -16.34
C PHE A 52 8.65 -19.64 -16.34
N ASN A 53 8.08 -19.41 -15.14
CA ASN A 53 6.88 -18.60 -15.03
C ASN A 53 7.24 -17.15 -15.35
N VAL A 54 6.40 -16.52 -16.18
CA VAL A 54 6.40 -15.07 -16.36
C VAL A 54 5.59 -14.48 -15.20
N ASN A 55 6.27 -13.70 -14.36
CA ASN A 55 5.65 -13.06 -13.19
C ASN A 55 5.14 -11.66 -13.52
N ALA A 56 5.79 -10.99 -14.47
CA ALA A 56 5.47 -9.63 -14.85
C ALA A 56 5.54 -9.43 -16.36
N ALA A 57 4.63 -8.62 -16.87
CA ALA A 57 4.63 -8.15 -18.25
C ALA A 57 4.26 -6.67 -18.29
N ALA A 58 4.96 -5.87 -19.09
CA ALA A 58 4.66 -4.45 -19.27
C ALA A 58 4.87 -4.00 -20.71
N TRP A 59 3.87 -3.31 -21.27
CA TRP A 59 4.01 -2.62 -22.55
C TRP A 59 4.89 -1.38 -22.42
N SER A 60 5.75 -1.18 -23.40
CA SER A 60 6.35 0.14 -23.63
C SER A 60 5.26 1.17 -23.91
N PRO A 61 5.41 2.43 -23.48
CA PRO A 61 4.45 3.51 -23.77
C PRO A 61 4.12 3.66 -25.26
N GLY A 62 5.10 3.41 -26.13
CA GLY A 62 4.90 3.42 -27.58
C GLY A 62 4.21 2.20 -28.17
N GLY A 63 3.91 1.16 -27.37
CA GLY A 63 3.20 -0.05 -27.78
C GLY A 63 3.97 -0.99 -28.72
N LYS A 64 5.26 -0.75 -28.96
CA LYS A 64 6.08 -1.54 -29.90
C LYS A 64 6.80 -2.70 -29.23
N GLN A 65 7.14 -2.54 -27.96
CA GLN A 65 7.90 -3.51 -27.18
C GLN A 65 7.10 -3.99 -25.96
N LEU A 66 7.28 -5.27 -25.63
CA LEU A 66 6.76 -5.91 -24.43
C LEU A 66 7.93 -6.40 -23.58
N ALA A 67 7.99 -5.97 -22.32
CA ALA A 67 8.98 -6.43 -21.35
C ALA A 67 8.39 -7.52 -20.46
N LEU A 68 9.19 -8.53 -20.14
CA LEU A 68 8.85 -9.67 -19.30
C LEU A 68 9.86 -9.84 -18.17
N GLY A 69 9.37 -10.28 -17.01
CA GLY A 69 10.19 -10.69 -15.87
C GLY A 69 9.86 -12.12 -15.45
N GLU A 70 10.89 -12.94 -15.28
CA GLU A 70 10.75 -14.40 -15.09
C GLU A 70 11.25 -14.90 -13.73
N ASP A 71 10.86 -16.13 -13.38
CA ASP A 71 11.20 -16.80 -12.13
C ASP A 71 12.71 -17.03 -11.92
N ASP A 72 13.47 -17.21 -12.99
CA ASP A 72 14.91 -17.48 -12.89
C ASP A 72 15.76 -16.21 -12.72
N GLY A 73 15.15 -15.02 -12.77
CA GLY A 73 15.84 -13.74 -12.74
C GLY A 73 16.10 -13.13 -14.12
N THR A 74 15.55 -13.73 -15.18
CA THR A 74 15.63 -13.21 -16.54
C THR A 74 14.72 -11.99 -16.73
N VAL A 75 15.25 -11.00 -17.45
CA VAL A 75 14.51 -9.87 -18.02
C VAL A 75 14.59 -10.00 -19.54
N GLU A 76 13.44 -10.03 -20.19
CA GLU A 76 13.31 -10.19 -21.63
C GLU A 76 12.50 -9.04 -22.23
N VAL A 77 12.87 -8.58 -23.41
CA VAL A 77 12.11 -7.60 -24.19
C VAL A 77 11.90 -8.12 -25.60
N LEU A 78 10.65 -8.06 -26.04
CA LEU A 78 10.22 -8.50 -27.37
C LEU A 78 9.81 -7.28 -28.20
N ASP A 79 10.25 -7.25 -29.46
CA ASP A 79 9.69 -6.40 -30.49
C ASP A 79 8.42 -7.07 -31.02
N THR A 80 7.27 -6.50 -30.68
CA THR A 80 5.96 -7.05 -31.04
C THR A 80 5.54 -6.71 -32.48
N VAL A 81 6.26 -5.83 -33.16
CA VAL A 81 6.05 -5.54 -34.58
C VAL A 81 6.76 -6.58 -35.43
N LYS A 82 8.00 -6.94 -35.06
CA LYS A 82 8.81 -7.94 -35.77
C LYS A 82 8.56 -9.37 -35.29
N GLY A 83 8.01 -9.53 -34.08
CA GLY A 83 7.90 -10.83 -33.42
C GLY A 83 9.26 -11.40 -33.01
N THR A 84 10.25 -10.55 -32.76
CA THR A 84 11.62 -10.94 -32.38
C THR A 84 11.92 -10.58 -30.95
N ILE A 85 12.90 -11.25 -30.35
CA ILE A 85 13.43 -10.89 -29.03
C ILE A 85 14.52 -9.83 -29.26
N ASP A 86 14.34 -8.64 -28.69
CA ASP A 86 15.35 -7.58 -28.71
C ASP A 86 16.49 -7.90 -27.76
N PHE A 87 16.18 -8.36 -26.54
CA PHE A 87 17.16 -8.94 -25.63
C PHE A 87 16.53 -9.91 -24.62
N SER A 88 17.34 -10.85 -24.13
CA SER A 88 16.99 -11.79 -23.04
C SER A 88 18.20 -12.00 -22.13
N VAL A 89 18.16 -11.43 -20.92
CA VAL A 89 19.32 -11.33 -20.03
C VAL A 89 19.01 -11.90 -18.65
N LEU A 90 19.82 -12.85 -18.20
CA LEU A 90 19.82 -13.32 -16.81
C LEU A 90 20.49 -12.26 -15.93
N GLY A 91 19.66 -11.41 -15.33
CA GLY A 91 20.08 -10.14 -14.75
C GLY A 91 20.03 -10.10 -13.22
N HIS A 92 19.05 -10.80 -12.66
CA HIS A 92 18.81 -10.92 -11.23
C HIS A 92 19.25 -12.29 -10.70
N ARG A 93 19.46 -12.37 -9.39
CA ARG A 93 19.82 -13.64 -8.71
C ARG A 93 18.61 -14.45 -8.28
N ASN A 94 17.41 -13.90 -8.44
CA ASN A 94 16.14 -14.48 -8.05
C ASN A 94 15.02 -13.87 -8.91
N ARG A 95 13.79 -14.37 -8.74
CA ARG A 95 12.58 -14.00 -9.49
C ARG A 95 12.49 -12.51 -9.75
N VAL A 96 12.24 -12.13 -10.99
CA VAL A 96 11.82 -10.77 -11.35
C VAL A 96 10.31 -10.71 -11.14
N TRP A 97 9.86 -9.91 -10.19
CA TRP A 97 8.46 -9.88 -9.76
C TRP A 97 7.66 -8.75 -10.42
N ALA A 98 8.32 -7.65 -10.78
CA ALA A 98 7.69 -6.54 -11.48
C ALA A 98 8.66 -5.90 -12.47
N VAL A 99 8.12 -5.39 -13.57
CA VAL A 99 8.85 -4.63 -14.60
C VAL A 99 8.07 -3.38 -14.97
N ALA A 100 8.76 -2.28 -15.26
CA ALA A 100 8.13 -1.02 -15.62
C ALA A 100 8.98 -0.24 -16.61
N TRP A 101 8.33 0.29 -17.66
CA TRP A 101 8.97 1.12 -18.67
C TRP A 101 9.07 2.57 -18.21
N SER A 102 10.18 3.21 -18.57
CA SER A 102 10.29 4.65 -18.53
C SER A 102 9.34 5.31 -19.53
N PRO A 103 8.86 6.54 -19.27
CA PRO A 103 7.91 7.24 -20.14
C PRO A 103 8.40 7.44 -21.58
N ASP A 104 9.72 7.55 -21.78
CA ASP A 104 10.33 7.71 -23.10
C ASP A 104 10.60 6.37 -23.82
N SER A 105 10.22 5.24 -23.22
CA SER A 105 10.46 3.87 -23.71
C SER A 105 11.94 3.50 -23.89
N LYS A 106 12.90 4.28 -23.37
CA LYS A 106 14.34 4.00 -23.58
C LYS A 106 14.95 3.14 -22.49
N ARG A 107 14.34 3.15 -21.31
CA ARG A 107 14.79 2.39 -20.14
C ARG A 107 13.68 1.50 -19.60
N LEU A 108 14.10 0.35 -19.08
CA LEU A 108 13.25 -0.60 -18.37
C LEU A 108 13.75 -0.69 -16.93
N ALA A 109 12.84 -0.73 -15.96
CA ALA A 109 13.15 -1.06 -14.57
C ALA A 109 12.60 -2.44 -14.23
N SER A 110 13.33 -3.21 -13.42
CA SER A 110 12.90 -4.53 -12.92
C SER A 110 13.11 -4.61 -11.41
N ALA A 111 12.11 -5.10 -10.69
CA ALA A 111 12.15 -5.38 -9.25
C ALA A 111 12.20 -6.88 -9.01
N SER A 112 13.03 -7.31 -8.06
CA SER A 112 13.29 -8.72 -7.82
C SER A 112 13.26 -9.11 -6.35
N TRP A 113 13.03 -10.41 -6.14
CA TRP A 113 13.18 -11.10 -4.87
C TRP A 113 14.65 -11.16 -4.40
N ASP A 114 15.62 -10.77 -5.22
CA ASP A 114 17.01 -10.58 -4.81
C ASP A 114 17.26 -9.26 -4.06
N GLN A 115 16.18 -8.55 -3.67
CA GLN A 115 16.17 -7.31 -2.91
C GLN A 115 16.70 -6.09 -3.69
N THR A 116 16.82 -6.21 -5.02
CA THR A 116 17.32 -5.13 -5.86
C THR A 116 16.29 -4.67 -6.90
N VAL A 117 16.48 -3.43 -7.33
CA VAL A 117 15.87 -2.90 -8.55
C VAL A 117 16.98 -2.64 -9.56
N ASN A 118 16.83 -3.12 -10.79
CA ASN A 118 17.77 -2.85 -11.87
C ASN A 118 17.14 -1.95 -12.93
N VAL A 119 17.96 -1.13 -13.59
CA VAL A 119 17.57 -0.35 -14.77
C VAL A 119 18.38 -0.82 -15.96
N TRP A 120 17.71 -0.99 -17.10
CA TRP A 120 18.26 -1.52 -18.34
C TRP A 120 18.10 -0.50 -19.47
N ASP A 121 19.10 -0.42 -20.34
CA ASP A 121 18.96 0.17 -21.68
C ASP A 121 18.06 -0.76 -22.49
N ALA A 122 16.88 -0.28 -22.90
CA ALA A 122 15.88 -1.11 -23.55
C ALA A 122 16.25 -1.52 -24.99
N ALA A 123 17.19 -0.81 -25.63
CA ALA A 123 17.63 -1.11 -26.99
C ALA A 123 18.75 -2.17 -27.01
N ARG A 124 19.56 -2.25 -25.95
CA ARG A 124 20.75 -3.12 -25.90
C ARG A 124 20.72 -4.18 -24.81
N GLY A 125 19.74 -4.15 -23.91
CA GLY A 125 19.68 -5.04 -22.74
C GLY A 125 20.80 -4.83 -21.72
N LYS A 126 21.54 -3.71 -21.80
CA LYS A 126 22.64 -3.43 -20.88
C LYS A 126 22.09 -2.91 -19.56
N ARG A 127 22.52 -3.50 -18.44
CA ARG A 127 22.24 -2.95 -17.10
C ARG A 127 22.97 -1.62 -16.91
N LEU A 128 22.20 -0.57 -16.62
CA LEU A 128 22.66 0.79 -16.37
C LEU A 128 22.88 1.03 -14.87
N LEU A 129 21.91 0.66 -14.04
CA LEU A 129 21.92 0.88 -12.60
C LEU A 129 21.42 -0.35 -11.84
N THR A 130 21.89 -0.50 -10.61
CA THR A 130 21.37 -1.45 -9.61
C THR A 130 21.18 -0.68 -8.31
N TYR A 131 19.93 -0.55 -7.87
CA TYR A 131 19.58 0.04 -6.60
C TYR A 131 19.60 -1.04 -5.52
N ARG A 132 20.37 -0.77 -4.46
CA ARG A 132 20.49 -1.62 -3.27
C ARG A 132 20.08 -0.79 -2.06
N GLY A 133 19.20 -1.34 -1.23
CA GLY A 133 18.79 -0.70 0.01
C GLY A 133 17.52 -1.29 0.61
N HIS A 134 16.67 -1.92 -0.20
CA HIS A 134 15.63 -2.80 0.35
C HIS A 134 16.29 -3.97 1.07
N THR A 135 15.70 -4.38 2.19
CA THR A 135 16.22 -5.49 3.04
C THR A 135 15.44 -6.78 2.85
N ASP A 136 14.41 -6.76 2.00
CA ASP A 136 13.57 -7.91 1.67
C ASP A 136 13.06 -7.80 0.22
N LEU A 137 12.25 -8.76 -0.23
CA LEU A 137 11.76 -8.89 -1.60
C LEU A 137 11.21 -7.56 -2.12
N VAL A 138 11.60 -7.15 -3.33
CA VAL A 138 11.00 -5.99 -4.00
C VAL A 138 9.82 -6.48 -4.84
N LEU A 139 8.65 -5.91 -4.59
CA LEU A 139 7.37 -6.41 -5.12
C LEU A 139 6.74 -5.51 -6.16
N ALA A 140 7.11 -4.23 -6.22
CA ALA A 140 6.64 -3.35 -7.27
C ALA A 140 7.71 -2.31 -7.62
N VAL A 141 7.65 -1.82 -8.85
CA VAL A 141 8.50 -0.75 -9.37
C VAL A 141 7.69 0.14 -10.31
N ALA A 142 7.89 1.45 -10.22
CA ALA A 142 7.22 2.42 -11.08
C ALA A 142 8.13 3.61 -11.40
N TRP A 143 8.08 4.07 -12.65
CA TRP A 143 8.75 5.30 -13.07
C TRP A 143 7.91 6.53 -12.72
N SER A 144 8.60 7.61 -12.35
CA SER A 144 7.96 8.93 -12.31
C SER A 144 7.56 9.38 -13.73
N PRO A 145 6.50 10.20 -13.88
CA PRO A 145 6.04 10.66 -15.19
C PRO A 145 7.08 11.45 -15.99
N ASP A 146 8.02 12.11 -15.31
CA ASP A 146 9.14 12.82 -15.94
C ASP A 146 10.34 11.89 -16.27
N GLY A 147 10.26 10.61 -15.90
CA GLY A 147 11.29 9.61 -16.13
C GLY A 147 12.58 9.83 -15.31
N LYS A 148 12.59 10.74 -14.33
CA LYS A 148 13.80 11.07 -13.56
C LYS A 148 13.96 10.24 -12.31
N ARG A 149 12.88 9.63 -11.80
CA ARG A 149 12.88 8.87 -10.55
C ARG A 149 12.20 7.53 -10.70
N ILE A 150 12.56 6.61 -9.82
CA ILE A 150 11.95 5.29 -9.71
C ILE A 150 11.44 5.13 -8.29
N ALA A 151 10.21 4.68 -8.12
CA ALA A 151 9.67 4.24 -6.84
C ALA A 151 9.63 2.71 -6.82
N SER A 152 9.97 2.12 -5.66
CA SER A 152 9.90 0.69 -5.43
C SER A 152 9.25 0.38 -4.08
N SER A 153 8.50 -0.72 -3.99
CA SER A 153 7.92 -1.19 -2.73
C SER A 153 8.37 -2.61 -2.40
N SER A 154 8.38 -2.94 -1.11
CA SER A 154 8.99 -4.18 -0.63
C SER A 154 8.25 -4.83 0.54
N SER A 155 8.54 -6.12 0.73
CA SER A 155 8.22 -6.87 1.95
C SER A 155 8.90 -6.33 3.21
N ASP A 156 9.88 -5.43 3.10
CA ASP A 156 10.48 -4.73 4.24
C ASP A 156 9.62 -3.60 4.83
N ASN A 157 8.36 -3.51 4.38
CA ASN A 157 7.34 -2.54 4.77
C ASN A 157 7.64 -1.09 4.32
N THR A 158 8.59 -0.89 3.40
CA THR A 158 8.96 0.44 2.92
C THR A 158 8.63 0.67 1.45
N VAL A 159 8.52 1.94 1.10
CA VAL A 159 8.63 2.43 -0.28
C VAL A 159 9.92 3.23 -0.37
N GLN A 160 10.71 3.03 -1.42
CA GLN A 160 11.93 3.79 -1.67
C GLN A 160 11.86 4.50 -3.01
N VAL A 161 12.43 5.70 -3.07
CA VAL A 161 12.53 6.51 -4.29
C VAL A 161 13.98 6.77 -4.61
N TRP A 162 14.33 6.54 -5.86
CA TRP A 162 15.69 6.60 -6.37
C TRP A 162 15.78 7.57 -7.53
N ASP A 163 16.88 8.30 -7.62
CA ASP A 163 17.23 9.07 -8.80
C ASP A 163 17.68 8.12 -9.92
N ALA A 164 17.02 8.24 -11.07
CA ALA A 164 17.17 7.31 -12.19
C ALA A 164 18.44 7.52 -13.03
N THR A 165 19.29 8.48 -12.67
CA THR A 165 20.52 8.83 -13.39
C THR A 165 21.75 8.48 -12.55
N SER A 166 21.73 8.88 -11.29
CA SER A 166 22.86 8.76 -10.36
C SER A 166 22.85 7.45 -9.57
N GLY A 167 21.71 6.76 -9.47
CA GLY A 167 21.60 5.58 -8.61
C GLY A 167 21.28 5.91 -7.14
N LYS A 168 21.19 7.19 -6.77
CA LYS A 168 21.07 7.62 -5.37
C LYS A 168 19.67 7.36 -4.82
N LEU A 169 19.61 6.95 -3.56
CA LEU A 169 18.37 6.92 -2.77
C LEU A 169 18.00 8.35 -2.35
N ASP A 170 16.83 8.82 -2.79
CA ASP A 170 16.29 10.13 -2.40
C ASP A 170 15.48 10.02 -1.11
N TYR A 171 14.57 9.04 -1.04
CA TYR A 171 13.64 8.88 0.09
C TYR A 171 13.38 7.42 0.44
N THR A 172 13.21 7.15 1.74
CA THR A 172 12.64 5.91 2.28
C THR A 172 11.38 6.26 3.08
N TYR A 173 10.22 5.90 2.55
CA TYR A 173 8.95 6.08 3.23
C TYR A 173 8.69 4.92 4.19
N ARG A 174 8.59 5.27 5.46
CA ARG A 174 8.31 4.34 6.57
C ARG A 174 6.93 4.63 7.14
N GLY A 175 6.32 3.61 7.73
CA GLY A 175 5.05 3.73 8.44
C GLY A 175 4.04 2.65 8.10
N ASN A 176 4.22 1.91 7.01
CA ASN A 176 3.44 0.70 6.74
C ASN A 176 3.75 -0.37 7.80
N SER A 177 2.73 -1.07 8.27
CA SER A 177 2.90 -2.15 9.27
C SER A 177 2.93 -3.55 8.64
N GLY A 178 2.95 -3.63 7.31
CA GLY A 178 3.04 -4.88 6.57
C GLY A 178 3.66 -4.69 5.18
N THR A 179 3.73 -5.81 4.46
CA THR A 179 4.30 -5.89 3.12
C THR A 179 3.63 -4.90 2.17
N VAL A 180 4.44 -4.08 1.49
CA VAL A 180 3.96 -3.12 0.51
C VAL A 180 4.01 -3.75 -0.88
N SER A 181 2.85 -4.12 -1.39
CA SER A 181 2.71 -4.95 -2.60
C SER A 181 2.52 -4.14 -3.89
N ALA A 182 2.20 -2.86 -3.79
CA ALA A 182 1.99 -1.99 -4.95
C ALA A 182 2.54 -0.57 -4.70
N VAL A 183 3.01 0.05 -5.78
CA VAL A 183 3.44 1.45 -5.80
C VAL A 183 3.02 2.11 -7.11
N ALA A 184 2.57 3.37 -7.05
CA ALA A 184 2.21 4.14 -8.23
C ALA A 184 2.57 5.62 -8.03
N TRP A 185 2.98 6.29 -9.11
CA TRP A 185 3.14 7.74 -9.13
C TRP A 185 1.83 8.43 -9.51
N SER A 186 1.56 9.60 -8.94
CA SER A 186 0.53 10.49 -9.48
C SER A 186 0.96 11.02 -10.85
N PRO A 187 0.00 11.33 -11.76
CA PRO A 187 0.33 11.84 -13.09
C PRO A 187 1.15 13.15 -13.11
N ASP A 188 1.01 13.98 -12.07
CA ASP A 188 1.77 15.21 -11.89
C ASP A 188 3.17 14.98 -11.27
N GLY A 189 3.49 13.73 -10.90
CA GLY A 189 4.76 13.34 -10.30
C GLY A 189 4.99 13.84 -8.87
N LYS A 190 4.00 14.45 -8.23
CA LYS A 190 4.16 15.04 -6.88
C LYS A 190 3.84 14.07 -5.75
N ARG A 191 3.16 12.97 -6.03
CA ARG A 191 2.71 12.01 -5.03
C ARG A 191 3.03 10.58 -5.43
N ILE A 192 3.13 9.74 -4.41
CA ILE A 192 3.25 8.30 -4.54
C ILE A 192 2.13 7.65 -3.74
N ALA A 193 1.43 6.71 -4.34
CA ALA A 193 0.49 5.84 -3.65
C ALA A 193 1.13 4.47 -3.39
N SER A 194 0.86 3.88 -2.23
CA SER A 194 1.32 2.54 -1.88
C SER A 194 0.21 1.68 -1.31
N GLY A 195 0.08 0.45 -1.80
CA GLY A 195 -0.86 -0.55 -1.28
C GLY A 195 -0.18 -1.54 -0.35
N CYS A 196 -0.71 -1.70 0.85
CA CYS A 196 -0.10 -2.51 1.91
C CYS A 196 -1.02 -3.65 2.37
N PHE A 197 -0.42 -4.76 2.82
CA PHE A 197 -1.12 -5.87 3.46
C PHE A 197 -1.64 -5.56 4.88
N ASP A 198 -1.43 -4.35 5.38
CA ASP A 198 -2.15 -3.82 6.56
C ASP A 198 -3.55 -3.27 6.21
N HIS A 199 -4.04 -3.56 5.00
CA HIS A 199 -5.32 -3.10 4.45
C HIS A 199 -5.40 -1.57 4.25
N THR A 200 -4.26 -0.88 4.24
CA THR A 200 -4.20 0.56 3.96
C THR A 200 -3.63 0.86 2.57
N VAL A 201 -4.11 1.98 2.01
CA VAL A 201 -3.43 2.71 0.94
C VAL A 201 -2.88 3.98 1.54
N ARG A 202 -1.60 4.27 1.31
CA ARG A 202 -0.97 5.50 1.77
C ARG A 202 -0.54 6.37 0.62
N VAL A 203 -0.63 7.68 0.83
CA VAL A 203 -0.19 8.70 -0.12
C VAL A 203 0.95 9.48 0.51
N TRP A 204 2.05 9.55 -0.23
CA TRP A 204 3.29 10.19 0.17
C TRP A 204 3.59 11.36 -0.75
N ASP A 205 4.18 12.41 -0.20
CA ASP A 205 4.70 13.53 -0.97
C ASP A 205 6.09 13.19 -1.52
N ALA A 206 6.20 13.19 -2.85
CA ALA A 206 7.41 12.78 -3.56
C ALA A 206 8.53 13.83 -3.57
N THR A 207 8.29 15.01 -3.01
CA THR A 207 9.23 16.14 -2.97
C THR A 207 9.81 16.38 -1.58
N THR A 208 9.10 15.97 -0.54
CA THR A 208 9.48 16.20 0.85
C THR A 208 9.77 14.91 1.60
N GLY A 209 9.35 13.74 1.08
CA GLY A 209 9.48 12.47 1.79
C GLY A 209 8.42 12.26 2.89
N GLN A 210 7.41 13.15 2.98
CA GLN A 210 6.43 13.10 4.06
C GLN A 210 5.18 12.27 3.74
N HIS A 211 4.62 11.65 4.77
CA HIS A 211 3.33 10.99 4.72
C HIS A 211 2.20 12.03 4.67
N THR A 212 1.32 11.95 3.68
CA THR A 212 0.23 12.92 3.51
C THR A 212 -1.11 12.36 3.96
N LEU A 213 -1.48 11.15 3.50
CA LEU A 213 -2.81 10.57 3.73
C LEU A 213 -2.75 9.05 3.91
N THR A 214 -3.61 8.52 4.79
CA THR A 214 -3.88 7.08 4.92
C THR A 214 -5.35 6.83 4.63
N TYR A 215 -5.62 5.93 3.69
CA TYR A 215 -6.94 5.39 3.44
C TYR A 215 -7.03 3.96 3.96
N TYR A 216 -8.09 3.64 4.68
CA TYR A 216 -8.44 2.29 5.13
C TYR A 216 -9.86 1.98 4.64
N ASN A 217 -10.05 0.87 3.92
CA ASN A 217 -11.35 0.52 3.30
C ASN A 217 -12.02 1.68 2.54
N GLY A 218 -11.23 2.50 1.84
CA GLY A 218 -11.73 3.64 1.07
C GLY A 218 -12.01 4.92 1.86
N VAL A 219 -11.81 4.91 3.19
CA VAL A 219 -12.04 6.07 4.06
C VAL A 219 -10.71 6.75 4.41
N ASP A 220 -10.65 8.07 4.27
CA ASP A 220 -9.52 8.88 4.77
C ASP A 220 -9.54 8.87 6.31
N MET A 221 -8.53 8.21 6.89
CA MET A 221 -8.39 8.07 8.33
C MET A 221 -8.23 9.42 9.04
N LYS A 222 -7.61 10.41 8.39
CA LYS A 222 -7.43 11.75 8.99
C LYS A 222 -8.76 12.48 9.08
N ARG A 223 -9.58 12.38 8.04
CA ARG A 223 -10.94 12.93 8.02
C ARG A 223 -11.84 12.22 9.03
N MET A 224 -11.82 10.90 9.07
CA MET A 224 -12.60 10.12 10.03
C MET A 224 -12.22 10.49 11.48
N LEU A 225 -10.93 10.61 11.77
CA LEU A 225 -10.47 11.03 13.10
C LEU A 225 -10.86 12.48 13.43
N ALA A 226 -10.90 13.38 12.46
CA ALA A 226 -11.37 14.74 12.68
C ALA A 226 -12.87 14.79 12.99
N GLU A 227 -13.69 14.06 12.22
CA GLU A 227 -15.15 14.02 12.37
C GLU A 227 -15.56 13.25 13.63
N LYS A 228 -15.06 12.02 13.80
CA LYS A 228 -15.38 11.18 14.97
C LYS A 228 -14.66 11.62 16.23
N GLY A 229 -13.46 12.18 16.13
CA GLY A 229 -12.74 12.74 17.28
C GLY A 229 -13.41 13.99 17.85
N GLY A 230 -14.07 14.79 17.01
CA GLY A 230 -14.96 15.87 17.44
C GLY A 230 -16.15 15.31 18.24
N CYS A 231 -16.86 14.34 17.67
CA CYS A 231 -17.98 13.68 18.35
C CYS A 231 -17.56 13.02 19.67
N LEU A 232 -16.42 12.32 19.71
CA LEU A 232 -15.88 11.71 20.93
C LEU A 232 -15.46 12.75 21.96
N ARG A 233 -14.94 13.91 21.53
CA ARG A 233 -14.64 15.04 22.42
C ARG A 233 -15.91 15.65 23.01
N GLU A 234 -16.94 15.85 22.21
CA GLU A 234 -18.23 16.38 22.68
C GLU A 234 -18.92 15.40 23.65
N LEU A 235 -18.89 14.10 23.33
CA LEU A 235 -19.37 13.04 24.22
C LEU A 235 -18.58 13.02 25.54
N TRP A 236 -17.26 13.19 25.47
CA TRP A 236 -16.41 13.32 26.64
C TRP A 236 -16.78 14.54 27.49
N GLU A 237 -16.89 15.72 26.88
CA GLU A 237 -17.22 16.96 27.59
C GLU A 237 -18.60 16.89 28.24
N SER A 238 -19.59 16.29 27.56
CA SER A 238 -20.92 16.04 28.10
C SER A 238 -20.90 15.05 29.27
N LEU A 239 -20.15 13.95 29.15
CA LEU A 239 -20.04 12.94 30.21
C LEU A 239 -19.35 13.50 31.45
N VAL A 240 -18.23 14.22 31.27
CA VAL A 240 -17.51 14.89 32.36
C VAL A 240 -18.42 15.90 33.06
N SER A 241 -19.18 16.70 32.31
CA SER A 241 -20.14 17.65 32.88
C SER A 241 -21.20 16.93 33.73
N HIS A 242 -21.80 15.87 33.21
CA HIS A 242 -22.86 15.13 33.91
C HIS A 242 -22.36 14.42 35.18
N VAL A 243 -21.18 13.78 35.10
CA VAL A 243 -20.55 13.13 36.26
C VAL A 243 -20.16 14.17 37.32
N THR A 244 -19.65 15.33 36.90
CA THR A 244 -19.31 16.43 37.84
C THR A 244 -20.56 16.91 38.58
N LYS A 245 -21.68 17.10 37.87
CA LYS A 245 -22.96 17.49 38.46
C LYS A 245 -23.48 16.47 39.47
N LEU A 246 -23.50 15.19 39.12
CA LEU A 246 -23.91 14.12 40.03
C LEU A 246 -23.02 14.04 41.29
N LEU A 247 -21.72 14.29 41.14
CA LEU A 247 -20.80 14.34 42.28
C LEU A 247 -21.04 15.56 43.17
N GLU A 248 -21.42 16.71 42.60
CA GLU A 248 -21.82 17.90 43.37
C GLU A 248 -23.13 17.67 44.12
N GLU A 249 -24.13 17.09 43.46
CA GLU A 249 -25.43 16.73 44.06
C GLU A 249 -25.27 15.70 45.19
N GLY A 250 -24.48 14.64 44.97
CA GLY A 250 -24.23 13.62 45.99
C GLY A 250 -23.39 14.12 47.17
N LYS A 251 -22.49 15.10 46.95
CA LYS A 251 -21.81 15.81 48.05
C LYS A 251 -22.79 16.70 48.82
N ALA A 252 -23.69 17.39 48.13
CA ALA A 252 -24.71 18.24 48.76
C ALA A 252 -25.73 17.43 49.57
N ALA A 253 -26.05 16.21 49.14
CA ALA A 253 -26.90 15.26 49.86
C ALA A 253 -26.21 14.59 51.06
N GLY A 254 -24.90 14.79 51.26
CA GLY A 254 -24.14 14.16 52.34
C GLY A 254 -23.82 12.67 52.11
N GLU A 255 -24.06 12.15 50.90
CA GLU A 255 -23.93 10.72 50.56
C GLU A 255 -22.52 10.33 50.08
N LEU A 256 -21.67 11.30 49.73
CA LEU A 256 -20.31 11.08 49.21
C LEU A 256 -19.23 11.68 50.12
N ASN A 257 -18.51 10.82 50.86
CA ASN A 257 -17.43 11.23 51.76
C ASN A 257 -16.04 10.89 51.17
N SER A 258 -15.41 11.90 50.57
CA SER A 258 -13.96 12.05 50.26
C SER A 258 -13.26 11.18 49.18
N SER A 259 -12.70 11.91 48.20
CA SER A 259 -11.42 11.77 47.47
C SER A 259 -11.10 10.68 46.44
N ILE A 260 -11.84 9.56 46.32
CA ILE A 260 -11.37 8.42 45.48
C ILE A 260 -12.18 8.07 44.20
N PRO A 261 -13.46 8.46 43.97
CA PRO A 261 -14.20 7.96 42.79
C PRO A 261 -13.71 8.48 41.43
N THR A 262 -13.23 9.72 41.38
CA THR A 262 -13.03 10.44 40.10
C THR A 262 -11.78 9.95 39.34
N LYS A 263 -10.69 9.64 40.05
CA LYS A 263 -9.41 9.25 39.43
C LYS A 263 -9.43 7.83 38.87
N VAL A 264 -10.10 6.90 39.55
CA VAL A 264 -10.20 5.49 39.12
C VAL A 264 -11.11 5.36 37.90
N MET A 265 -12.22 6.11 37.87
CA MET A 265 -13.16 6.10 36.74
C MET A 265 -12.54 6.65 35.45
N LEU A 266 -11.68 7.68 35.56
CA LEU A 266 -10.93 8.23 34.44
C LEU A 266 -9.88 7.22 33.91
N PHE A 267 -9.16 6.53 34.81
CA PHE A 267 -8.07 5.61 34.43
C PHE A 267 -8.58 4.36 33.68
N SER A 268 -9.69 3.77 34.13
CA SER A 268 -10.31 2.60 33.49
C SER A 268 -10.89 2.89 32.11
N PHE A 269 -11.16 4.16 31.80
CA PHE A 269 -11.70 4.57 30.50
C PHE A 269 -10.58 4.85 29.48
N PHE A 270 -9.38 5.27 29.93
CA PHE A 270 -8.21 5.44 29.05
C PHE A 270 -7.72 4.12 28.44
N SER A 271 -7.84 2.99 29.16
CA SER A 271 -7.45 1.67 28.64
C SER A 271 -8.35 1.18 27.50
N LEU A 272 -9.59 1.68 27.42
CA LEU A 272 -10.52 1.45 26.31
C LEU A 272 -10.14 2.20 25.02
N PHE A 273 -9.25 3.20 25.07
CA PHE A 273 -8.75 3.89 23.87
C PHE A 273 -7.39 3.37 23.38
N SER A 274 -6.98 2.17 23.82
CA SER A 274 -5.81 1.51 23.24
C SER A 274 -6.04 1.25 21.75
N PRO A 275 -4.99 1.22 20.91
CA PRO A 275 -5.11 0.94 19.48
C PRO A 275 -5.88 -0.34 19.15
N LYS A 276 -5.84 -1.37 20.01
CA LYS A 276 -6.60 -2.62 19.85
C LYS A 276 -8.11 -2.47 20.01
N SER A 277 -8.56 -1.42 20.69
CA SER A 277 -9.98 -1.21 20.99
C SER A 277 -10.73 -0.60 19.79
N TYR A 278 -10.00 0.06 18.88
CA TYR A 278 -10.57 0.60 17.65
C TYR A 278 -11.00 -0.50 16.67
N ASP A 279 -10.37 -1.69 16.73
CA ASP A 279 -10.75 -2.86 15.91
C ASP A 279 -12.18 -3.34 16.18
N HIS A 280 -12.69 -3.15 17.41
CA HIS A 280 -14.05 -3.56 17.79
C HIS A 280 -15.14 -2.52 17.45
N LEU A 281 -14.78 -1.23 17.39
CA LEU A 281 -15.69 -0.15 16.97
C LEU A 281 -15.91 -0.09 15.46
N LEU A 282 -15.12 -0.84 14.68
CA LEU A 282 -15.11 -0.86 13.22
C LEU A 282 -16.16 -1.78 12.57
N LEU A 283 -16.97 -2.51 13.35
CA LEU A 283 -17.97 -3.46 12.82
C LEU A 283 -19.29 -2.83 12.34
N GLY A 284 -19.39 -1.50 12.26
CA GLY A 284 -20.39 -0.86 11.40
C GLY A 284 -21.85 -1.00 11.83
N GLU A 285 -22.13 -1.17 13.13
CA GLU A 285 -23.49 -0.94 13.63
C GLU A 285 -23.59 0.52 14.11
N ASP A 286 -24.58 1.24 13.58
CA ASP A 286 -25.02 2.54 14.10
C ASP A 286 -25.60 2.33 15.51
N LEU A 287 -24.70 2.23 16.50
CA LEU A 287 -25.08 2.13 17.89
C LEU A 287 -25.70 3.45 18.33
N SER A 288 -26.96 3.42 18.73
CA SER A 288 -27.64 4.58 19.29
C SER A 288 -26.96 5.03 20.58
N HIS A 289 -27.20 6.29 21.00
CA HIS A 289 -26.72 6.83 22.28
C HIS A 289 -26.99 5.87 23.46
N GLU A 290 -28.13 5.20 23.46
CA GLU A 290 -28.55 4.26 24.50
C GLU A 290 -27.76 2.94 24.44
N ASP A 291 -27.43 2.45 23.24
CA ASP A 291 -26.71 1.19 23.05
C ASP A 291 -25.22 1.32 23.39
N LEU A 292 -24.63 2.48 23.07
CA LEU A 292 -23.23 2.76 23.41
C LEU A 292 -23.06 2.91 24.94
N VAL A 293 -24.02 3.57 25.60
CA VAL A 293 -24.06 3.65 27.07
C VAL A 293 -24.24 2.26 27.68
N LYS A 294 -25.20 1.44 27.20
CA LYS A 294 -25.39 0.05 27.67
C LYS A 294 -24.14 -0.81 27.45
N TYR A 295 -23.46 -0.67 26.33
CA TYR A 295 -22.23 -1.42 26.01
C TYR A 295 -21.08 -1.05 26.97
N LEU A 296 -20.84 0.25 27.16
CA LEU A 296 -19.82 0.75 28.09
C LEU A 296 -20.15 0.38 29.54
N TRP A 297 -21.43 0.44 29.92
CA TRP A 297 -21.91 0.04 31.25
C TRP A 297 -21.70 -1.46 31.51
N ARG A 298 -21.91 -2.29 30.48
CA ARG A 298 -21.72 -3.75 30.53
C ARG A 298 -20.25 -4.14 30.60
N ILE A 299 -19.33 -3.40 29.97
CA ILE A 299 -17.88 -3.58 30.13
C ILE A 299 -17.43 -3.17 31.54
N TYR A 300 -17.91 -2.02 32.03
CA TYR A 300 -17.54 -1.49 33.35
C TYR A 300 -17.94 -2.45 34.48
N PHE A 301 -19.15 -3.01 34.45
CA PHE A 301 -19.62 -3.93 35.51
C PHE A 301 -19.14 -5.38 35.32
N ASN A 302 -19.02 -5.90 34.10
CA ASN A 302 -18.44 -7.24 33.91
C ASN A 302 -16.92 -7.28 34.19
N GLY A 303 -16.23 -6.15 34.09
CA GLY A 303 -14.83 -6.02 34.53
C GLY A 303 -14.66 -6.06 36.06
N ILE A 304 -15.70 -5.68 36.82
CA ILE A 304 -15.71 -5.76 38.28
C ILE A 304 -16.09 -7.18 38.74
N ALA A 305 -17.03 -7.85 38.06
CA ALA A 305 -17.44 -9.21 38.41
C ALA A 305 -16.35 -10.29 38.22
N ASN A 306 -15.37 -10.06 37.32
CA ASN A 306 -14.28 -11.01 37.06
C ASN A 306 -13.05 -10.81 37.96
N HIS A 307 -13.06 -9.84 38.88
CA HIS A 307 -11.98 -9.61 39.83
C HIS A 307 -12.26 -10.08 41.28
N GLU A 308 -13.36 -10.79 41.52
CA GLU A 308 -13.64 -11.42 42.83
C GLU A 308 -13.54 -12.96 42.85
N THR A 309 -13.12 -13.60 41.76
CA THR A 309 -12.77 -15.04 41.80
C THR A 309 -11.53 -15.35 40.98
N THR A 310 -10.36 -15.00 41.49
CA THR A 310 -9.16 -15.87 41.59
C THR A 310 -8.06 -15.16 42.37
#